data_AF-A0A922K9T4-F1
#
_entry.id   AF-A0A922K9T4-F1
#
_cell.length_a   1.000
_cell.length_b   1.000
_cell.length_c   1.000
_cell.angle_alpha   90.00
_cell.angle_beta   90.00
_cell.angle_gamma   90.00
#
_symmetry.space_group_name_H-M   'P 1'
#
loop_
_entity.id
_entity.type
_entity.pdbx_description
1 polymer ?
#
loop_
_entity_poly.entity_id
_entity_poly.type
_entity_poly.pdbx_seq_one_letter_code
_entity_poly.pdbx_strand_id
1 'polypeptide(L)'
;MSNFSSGLDVQTQINKKADSYATLEQPSEKMSPANLKDCMEELLRFTLESHINETLQFDLLLSKAFCYNLLKDDPTDTNSSPIDSSLGVPSYPLYKRLASSLLESIDSKTFCRSHCNFMLIPEGSSFKQKEAEWQKIVFHKGSELVNLMKTAVHELHVQEPFFSQLKDGQKTIEGRCAVGDYNRIASGSLILFNKCVIFEVQDVQRHASFSNMLGVESLAKVLPGVETIEEGVQIYRRFYTEEKERSNGVLAIYVSKVDVQPYILLATLLSGLSYEGVQGLLGLTHTTGTVLDALPPPRSTLLSSFMLPCKPNVEGCTLTHGARALEKHANRSSSKFWGTLKGNDSDKNKLAMDVIRHLMADCGWLNVHIVPPHGVVFEIRVADGYGARWSKDGSEFIGFLEPYVEDGHSKGWMH
;
A
#
# COMPACT_ATOMS: atom_id res chain seq x y z
N MET A 1 -8.92 33.22 29.40
CA MET A 1 -10.06 32.84 28.53
C MET A 1 -9.53 32.83 27.10
N SER A 2 -9.47 31.76 26.34
CA SER A 2 -9.91 30.37 26.51
C SER A 2 -9.28 29.59 25.34
N ASN A 3 -8.43 28.62 25.65
CA ASN A 3 -7.98 27.59 24.72
C ASN A 3 -9.08 26.53 24.63
N PHE A 4 -9.85 26.49 23.54
CA PHE A 4 -10.73 25.38 23.18
C PHE A 4 -11.01 25.46 21.67
N SER A 5 -10.20 24.78 20.85
CA SER A 5 -10.55 24.57 19.43
C SER A 5 -9.89 23.36 18.76
N SER A 6 -8.88 22.71 19.36
CA SER A 6 -8.21 21.56 18.73
C SER A 6 -8.85 20.19 18.98
N GLY A 7 -9.86 20.09 19.86
CA GLY A 7 -10.52 18.83 20.21
C GLY A 7 -11.70 18.43 19.33
N LEU A 8 -12.36 19.39 18.66
CA LEU A 8 -13.55 19.10 17.85
C LEU A 8 -13.19 18.49 16.48
N ASP A 9 -12.04 18.83 15.91
CA ASP A 9 -11.69 18.43 14.54
C ASP A 9 -11.23 16.95 14.46
N VAL A 10 -10.56 16.47 15.52
CA VAL A 10 -10.16 15.05 15.66
C VAL A 10 -11.38 14.16 15.90
N GLN A 11 -12.33 14.59 16.75
CA GLN A 11 -13.56 13.84 17.00
C GLN A 11 -14.47 13.76 15.76
N THR A 12 -14.47 14.82 14.93
CA THR A 12 -15.25 14.87 13.68
C THR A 12 -14.63 13.98 12.59
N GLN A 13 -13.31 13.85 12.55
CA GLN A 13 -12.63 12.90 11.66
C GLN A 13 -12.80 11.44 12.13
N ILE A 14 -12.83 11.17 13.44
CA ILE A 14 -13.12 9.85 14.00
C ILE A 14 -14.58 9.44 13.72
N ASN A 15 -15.54 10.37 13.88
CA ASN A 15 -16.95 10.10 13.59
C ASN A 15 -17.22 9.93 12.09
N LYS A 16 -16.52 10.67 11.21
CA LYS A 16 -16.61 10.42 9.75
C LYS A 16 -15.99 9.08 9.34
N LYS A 17 -14.97 8.57 10.04
CA LYS A 17 -14.50 7.20 9.87
C LYS A 17 -15.53 6.20 10.36
N ALA A 18 -16.13 6.40 11.54
CA ALA A 18 -17.16 5.51 12.10
C ALA A 18 -18.40 5.38 11.20
N ASP A 19 -18.87 6.47 10.60
CA ASP A 19 -20.01 6.45 9.66
C ASP A 19 -19.67 5.75 8.32
N SER A 20 -18.40 5.69 7.93
CA SER A 20 -17.97 4.93 6.73
C SER A 20 -17.91 3.41 6.96
N TYR A 21 -17.88 2.96 8.23
CA TYR A 21 -17.94 1.54 8.60
C TYR A 21 -19.36 1.03 8.86
N ALA A 22 -20.35 1.93 8.94
CA ALA A 22 -21.75 1.58 9.22
C ALA A 22 -22.50 1.01 8.01
N THR A 23 -21.86 0.82 6.85
CA THR A 23 -22.50 0.31 5.62
C THR A 23 -21.93 -1.01 5.09
N LEU A 24 -21.07 -1.70 5.84
CA LEU A 24 -20.54 -3.02 5.46
C LEU A 24 -21.41 -4.16 6.07
N GLU A 25 -22.67 -4.26 5.64
CA GLU A 25 -23.49 -5.46 5.86
C GLU A 25 -24.00 -5.99 4.52
N GLN A 26 -23.08 -6.41 3.64
CA GLN A 26 -23.40 -7.35 2.56
C GLN A 26 -22.21 -8.27 2.29
N PRO A 27 -22.27 -9.56 2.69
CA PRO A 27 -21.32 -10.56 2.21
C PRO A 27 -21.60 -10.91 0.75
N SER A 28 -20.57 -10.85 -0.11
CA SER A 28 -20.70 -11.14 -1.54
C SER A 28 -20.59 -12.63 -1.83
N GLU A 29 -21.44 -13.14 -2.73
CA GLU A 29 -21.32 -14.48 -3.32
C GLU A 29 -20.01 -14.62 -4.11
N LYS A 30 -19.11 -15.50 -3.65
CA LYS A 30 -17.75 -15.74 -4.19
C LYS A 30 -16.88 -14.48 -4.17
N MET A 31 -15.63 -14.63 -3.75
CA MET A 31 -14.69 -13.52 -3.65
C MET A 31 -14.50 -12.88 -5.03
N SER A 32 -15.08 -11.69 -5.24
CA SER A 32 -14.94 -10.95 -6.49
C SER A 32 -13.48 -10.49 -6.65
N PRO A 33 -13.00 -10.23 -7.88
CA PRO A 33 -11.66 -9.70 -8.10
C PRO A 33 -11.38 -8.41 -7.31
N ALA A 34 -12.40 -7.55 -7.15
CA ALA A 34 -12.32 -6.35 -6.33
C ALA A 34 -12.14 -6.66 -4.84
N ASN A 35 -12.87 -7.65 -4.31
CA ASN A 35 -12.71 -8.09 -2.91
C ASN A 35 -11.31 -8.69 -2.67
N LEU A 36 -10.77 -9.47 -3.62
CA LEU A 36 -9.43 -10.04 -3.48
C LEU A 36 -8.33 -8.97 -3.45
N LYS A 37 -8.47 -7.90 -4.24
CA LYS A 37 -7.55 -6.77 -4.20
C LYS A 37 -7.55 -6.12 -2.81
N ASP A 38 -8.72 -5.78 -2.28
CA ASP A 38 -8.85 -5.20 -0.95
C ASP A 38 -8.29 -6.12 0.14
N CYS A 39 -8.53 -7.43 0.00
CA CYS A 39 -7.98 -8.42 0.93
C CYS A 39 -6.45 -8.48 0.87
N MET A 40 -5.85 -8.43 -0.32
CA MET A 40 -4.40 -8.41 -0.47
C MET A 40 -3.79 -7.13 0.14
N GLU A 41 -4.45 -5.98 -0.02
CA GLU A 41 -4.01 -4.72 0.58
C GLU A 41 -4.02 -4.79 2.12
N GLU A 42 -5.13 -5.22 2.72
CA GLU A 42 -5.25 -5.33 4.18
C GLU A 42 -4.33 -6.43 4.75
N LEU A 43 -4.18 -7.55 4.04
CA LEU A 43 -3.26 -8.62 4.43
C LEU A 43 -1.81 -8.15 4.43
N LEU A 44 -1.39 -7.42 3.39
CA LEU A 44 -0.05 -6.86 3.31
C LEU A 44 0.19 -5.82 4.40
N ARG A 45 -0.77 -4.91 4.62
CA ARG A 45 -0.70 -3.96 5.73
C ARG A 45 -0.51 -4.69 7.06
N PHE A 46 -1.39 -5.64 7.37
CA PHE A 46 -1.34 -6.43 8.60
C PHE A 46 0.00 -7.16 8.78
N THR A 47 0.53 -7.75 7.70
CA THR A 47 1.81 -8.49 7.74
C THR A 47 2.98 -7.55 8.05
N LEU A 48 3.03 -6.37 7.41
CA LEU A 48 4.06 -5.37 7.63
C LEU A 48 3.97 -4.76 9.04
N GLU A 49 2.77 -4.41 9.50
CA GLU A 49 2.54 -3.88 10.85
C GLU A 49 2.91 -4.92 11.92
N SER A 50 2.55 -6.18 11.71
CA SER A 50 2.89 -7.27 12.64
C SER A 50 4.41 -7.45 12.77
N HIS A 51 5.16 -7.30 11.66
CA HIS A 51 6.63 -7.34 11.67
C HIS A 51 7.25 -6.16 12.41
N ILE A 52 6.74 -4.95 12.17
CA ILE A 52 7.22 -3.73 12.84
C ILE A 52 7.01 -3.85 14.36
N ASN A 53 5.84 -4.35 14.75
CA ASN A 53 5.43 -4.51 16.15
C ASN A 53 5.97 -5.80 16.81
N GLU A 54 6.82 -6.58 16.13
CA GLU A 54 7.40 -7.85 16.65
C GLU A 54 6.36 -8.91 17.05
N THR A 55 5.15 -8.86 16.48
CA THR A 55 4.10 -9.85 16.72
C THR A 55 4.00 -10.89 15.61
N LEU A 56 4.73 -10.69 14.51
CA LEU A 56 4.84 -11.65 13.42
C LEU A 56 5.75 -12.80 13.86
N GLN A 57 5.21 -14.01 13.91
CA GLN A 57 5.97 -15.24 14.21
C GLN A 57 6.80 -15.73 13.00
N PHE A 58 7.36 -14.79 12.24
CA PHE A 58 8.14 -15.03 11.02
C PHE A 58 9.07 -13.85 10.76
N ASP A 59 10.33 -14.12 10.41
CA ASP A 59 11.28 -13.06 10.04
C ASP A 59 11.18 -12.74 8.55
N LEU A 60 10.72 -11.53 8.22
CA LEU A 60 10.61 -11.07 6.83
C LEU A 60 11.97 -10.91 6.13
N LEU A 61 13.09 -10.87 6.86
CA LEU A 61 14.41 -10.48 6.33
C LEU A 61 14.44 -9.07 5.70
N LEU A 62 13.42 -8.27 6.01
CA LEU A 62 13.30 -6.86 5.65
C LEU A 62 13.41 -6.03 6.92
N SER A 63 14.11 -4.89 6.85
CA SER A 63 14.25 -4.02 8.01
C SER A 63 12.91 -3.38 8.39
N LYS A 64 12.69 -3.14 9.68
CA LYS A 64 11.47 -2.46 10.15
C LYS A 64 11.31 -1.07 9.54
N ALA A 65 12.42 -0.36 9.32
CA ALA A 65 12.41 0.95 8.69
C ALA A 65 11.92 0.87 7.23
N PHE A 66 12.34 -0.16 6.49
CA PHE A 66 11.85 -0.42 5.14
C PHE A 66 10.34 -0.70 5.13
N CYS A 67 9.87 -1.61 6.01
CA CYS A 67 8.44 -1.92 6.14
C CYS A 67 7.61 -0.71 6.55
N TYR A 68 8.10 0.12 7.49
CA TYR A 68 7.43 1.35 7.90
C TYR A 68 7.30 2.34 6.73
N ASN A 69 8.35 2.50 5.93
CA ASN A 69 8.33 3.39 4.77
C ASN A 69 7.41 2.90 3.64
N LEU A 70 7.10 1.60 3.55
CA LEU A 70 6.07 1.08 2.65
C LEU A 70 4.65 1.47 3.10
N LEU A 71 4.42 1.56 4.42
CA LEU A 71 3.13 1.89 5.02
C LEU A 71 2.86 3.39 5.14
N LYS A 72 3.93 4.20 5.15
CA LYS A 72 3.85 5.64 5.34
C LYS A 72 2.96 6.29 4.28
N ASP A 73 2.08 7.20 4.69
CA ASP A 73 1.27 8.02 3.79
C ASP A 73 2.07 9.19 3.18
N ASP A 74 1.58 9.69 2.03
CA ASP A 74 2.04 10.97 1.51
C ASP A 74 1.44 12.12 2.34
N PRO A 75 2.25 13.04 2.91
CA PRO A 75 1.75 14.12 3.75
C PRO A 75 0.82 15.11 3.03
N THR A 76 0.81 15.18 1.69
CA THR A 76 0.02 16.20 0.97
C THR A 76 -0.80 15.69 -0.22
N ASP A 77 -0.76 14.39 -0.53
CA ASP A 77 -1.53 13.83 -1.65
C ASP A 77 -2.99 13.59 -1.26
N THR A 78 -3.82 14.63 -1.38
CA THR A 78 -5.27 14.56 -1.14
C THR A 78 -6.08 14.26 -2.41
N ASN A 79 -5.43 14.16 -3.57
CA ASN A 79 -6.08 14.08 -4.89
C ASN A 79 -5.37 13.11 -5.85
N SER A 80 -4.85 11.98 -5.36
CA SER A 80 -4.45 10.91 -6.27
C SER A 80 -5.72 10.38 -6.97
N SER A 81 -5.78 10.46 -8.30
CA SER A 81 -6.84 9.79 -9.06
C SER A 81 -6.86 8.30 -8.68
N PRO A 82 -8.03 7.63 -8.66
CA PRO A 82 -8.15 6.23 -8.21
C PRO A 82 -7.40 5.21 -9.08
N ILE A 83 -6.82 5.66 -10.19
CA ILE A 83 -6.12 4.82 -11.16
C ILE A 83 -4.63 5.05 -10.97
N ASP A 84 -4.03 4.30 -10.04
CA ASP A 84 -2.57 4.15 -10.00
C ASP A 84 -2.19 3.28 -11.21
N SER A 85 -1.87 3.92 -12.33
CA SER A 85 -1.41 3.25 -13.55
C SER A 85 -0.21 2.38 -13.23
N SER A 86 -0.07 1.21 -13.85
CA SER A 86 1.12 0.37 -13.64
C SER A 86 2.42 1.09 -14.01
N LEU A 87 2.37 2.17 -14.79
CA LEU A 87 3.51 3.01 -15.14
C LEU A 87 3.67 4.22 -14.21
N GLY A 88 4.90 4.75 -14.12
CA GLY A 88 5.21 5.98 -13.40
C GLY A 88 5.84 5.77 -12.02
N VAL A 89 6.18 6.88 -11.35
CA VAL A 89 6.65 6.88 -9.95
C VAL A 89 5.49 6.42 -9.07
N PRO A 90 5.57 5.39 -8.23
CA PRO A 90 4.40 4.90 -7.50
C PRO A 90 3.86 5.92 -6.48
N SER A 91 2.53 5.95 -6.30
CA SER A 91 1.89 6.75 -5.26
C SER A 91 2.07 6.13 -3.87
N TYR A 92 2.12 6.99 -2.86
CA TYR A 92 2.12 6.57 -1.47
C TYR A 92 0.68 6.40 -0.95
N PRO A 93 0.42 5.48 0.00
CA PRO A 93 1.38 4.56 0.59
C PRO A 93 1.75 3.40 -0.34
N LEU A 94 3.04 3.08 -0.41
CA LEU A 94 3.61 2.16 -1.42
C LEU A 94 3.12 0.71 -1.28
N TYR A 95 2.68 0.28 -0.10
CA TYR A 95 2.19 -1.09 0.09
C TYR A 95 0.95 -1.38 -0.79
N LYS A 96 0.11 -0.38 -1.11
CA LYS A 96 -1.06 -0.59 -1.99
C LYS A 96 -0.64 -0.96 -3.40
N ARG A 97 0.38 -0.26 -3.89
CA ARG A 97 1.02 -0.55 -5.16
C ARG A 97 1.65 -1.95 -5.17
N LEU A 98 2.34 -2.29 -4.09
CA LEU A 98 2.96 -3.60 -3.92
C LEU A 98 1.91 -4.72 -3.90
N ALA A 99 0.80 -4.57 -3.16
CA ALA A 99 -0.31 -5.52 -3.12
C ALA A 99 -0.92 -5.74 -4.51
N SER A 100 -1.16 -4.66 -5.26
CA SER A 100 -1.69 -4.74 -6.62
C SER A 100 -0.75 -5.48 -7.56
N SER A 101 0.54 -5.13 -7.52
CA SER A 101 1.57 -5.73 -8.40
C SER A 101 1.84 -7.20 -8.05
N LEU A 102 1.76 -7.56 -6.77
CA LEU A 102 1.79 -8.94 -6.30
C LEU A 102 0.62 -9.74 -6.86
N LEU A 103 -0.60 -9.22 -6.72
CA LEU A 103 -1.79 -9.89 -7.21
C LEU A 103 -1.76 -10.08 -8.73
N GLU A 104 -1.36 -9.04 -9.48
CA GLU A 104 -1.18 -9.12 -10.93
C GLU A 104 -0.12 -10.16 -11.31
N SER A 105 0.98 -10.24 -10.56
CA SER A 105 2.04 -11.22 -10.79
C SER A 105 1.56 -12.66 -10.53
N ILE A 106 0.70 -12.85 -9.53
CA ILE A 106 0.10 -14.16 -9.21
C ILE A 106 -0.85 -14.58 -10.33
N ASP A 107 -1.74 -13.68 -10.77
CA ASP A 107 -2.75 -13.97 -11.79
C ASP A 107 -2.14 -14.21 -13.17
N SER A 108 -1.13 -13.42 -13.54
CA SER A 108 -0.39 -13.56 -14.81
C SER A 108 0.59 -14.74 -14.82
N LYS A 109 0.95 -15.28 -13.64
CA LYS A 109 2.01 -16.28 -13.45
C LYS A 109 3.39 -15.79 -13.92
N THR A 110 3.57 -14.49 -13.95
CA THR A 110 4.80 -13.80 -14.34
C THR A 110 5.17 -12.79 -13.28
N PHE A 111 6.45 -12.52 -13.11
CA PHE A 111 6.87 -11.42 -12.26
C PHE A 111 6.58 -10.11 -13.02
N CYS A 112 5.45 -9.47 -12.72
CA CYS A 112 5.01 -8.26 -13.41
C CYS A 112 5.77 -7.04 -12.88
N ARG A 113 6.92 -6.76 -13.49
CA ARG A 113 7.55 -5.46 -13.37
C ARG A 113 6.95 -4.53 -14.42
N SER A 114 6.69 -3.28 -14.03
CA SER A 114 6.32 -2.25 -14.99
C SER A 114 7.54 -1.89 -15.84
N HIS A 115 7.86 -2.72 -16.82
CA HIS A 115 8.94 -2.44 -17.77
C HIS A 115 8.44 -1.52 -18.87
N CYS A 116 9.16 -0.41 -19.10
CA CYS A 116 9.44 -0.02 -20.47
C CYS A 116 10.72 -0.72 -20.91
N ASN A 117 10.73 -1.32 -22.10
CA ASN A 117 11.94 -1.89 -22.72
C ASN A 117 12.95 -0.77 -22.98
N PHE A 118 13.74 -0.40 -21.97
CA PHE A 118 14.81 0.58 -22.12
C PHE A 118 16.04 -0.14 -22.69
N MET A 119 16.16 -0.13 -24.02
CA MET A 119 17.22 -0.81 -24.78
C MET A 119 18.66 -0.33 -24.44
N LEU A 120 18.83 0.71 -23.63
CA LEU A 120 20.10 1.42 -23.44
C LEU A 120 20.81 1.13 -22.12
N ILE A 121 20.20 0.40 -21.17
CA ILE A 121 20.86 0.01 -19.91
C ILE A 121 20.82 -1.52 -19.79
N PRO A 122 21.95 -2.22 -19.98
CA PRO A 122 22.00 -3.67 -19.87
C PRO A 122 21.64 -4.11 -18.44
N GLU A 123 20.59 -4.90 -18.30
CA GLU A 123 20.35 -5.64 -17.07
C GLU A 123 21.43 -6.73 -16.92
N GLY A 124 22.04 -6.81 -15.74
CA GLY A 124 23.08 -7.80 -15.45
C GLY A 124 22.53 -9.23 -15.53
N SER A 125 23.34 -10.18 -16.01
CA SER A 125 22.96 -11.60 -16.14
C SER A 125 22.48 -12.24 -14.84
N SER A 126 23.01 -11.80 -13.68
CA SER A 126 22.58 -12.24 -12.36
C SER A 126 21.13 -11.86 -12.03
N PHE A 127 20.59 -10.79 -12.61
CA PHE A 127 19.25 -10.32 -12.31
C PHE A 127 18.18 -11.20 -12.95
N LYS A 128 18.39 -11.65 -14.20
CA LYS A 128 17.49 -12.58 -14.89
C LYS A 128 17.33 -13.90 -14.14
N GLN A 129 18.38 -14.36 -13.46
CA GLN A 129 18.30 -15.55 -12.61
C GLN A 129 17.41 -15.30 -11.38
N LYS A 130 17.63 -14.19 -10.67
CA LYS A 130 16.80 -13.82 -9.50
C LYS A 130 15.34 -13.63 -9.87
N GLU A 131 15.06 -13.01 -11.01
CA GLU A 131 13.71 -12.83 -11.52
C GLU A 131 13.02 -14.17 -11.79
N ALA A 132 13.72 -15.15 -12.38
CA ALA A 132 13.19 -16.50 -12.55
C ALA A 132 12.95 -17.22 -11.21
N GLU A 133 13.75 -16.95 -10.18
CA GLU A 133 13.54 -17.46 -8.82
C GLU A 133 12.31 -16.81 -8.17
N TRP A 134 12.17 -15.48 -8.27
CA TRP A 134 10.99 -14.76 -7.80
C TRP A 134 9.72 -15.20 -8.50
N GLN A 135 9.75 -15.40 -9.82
CA GLN A 135 8.61 -15.90 -10.56
C GLN A 135 8.14 -17.26 -10.03
N LYS A 136 9.06 -18.17 -9.71
CA LYS A 136 8.72 -19.47 -9.11
C LYS A 136 8.07 -19.31 -7.74
N ILE A 137 8.62 -18.44 -6.89
CA ILE A 137 8.11 -18.18 -5.54
C ILE A 137 6.71 -17.56 -5.61
N VAL A 138 6.54 -16.49 -6.39
CA VAL A 138 5.26 -15.81 -6.59
C VAL A 138 4.23 -16.78 -7.17
N PHE A 139 4.61 -17.61 -8.14
CA PHE A 139 3.71 -18.59 -8.71
C PHE A 139 3.28 -19.63 -7.66
N HIS A 140 4.22 -20.28 -6.97
CA HIS A 140 3.90 -21.36 -6.04
C HIS A 140 3.21 -20.84 -4.77
N LYS A 141 3.86 -19.92 -4.05
CA LYS A 141 3.39 -19.40 -2.76
C LYS A 141 2.24 -18.41 -2.92
N GLY A 142 2.26 -17.62 -3.98
CA GLY A 142 1.16 -16.71 -4.29
C GLY A 142 -0.11 -17.45 -4.70
N SER A 143 -0.01 -18.55 -5.47
CA SER A 143 -1.18 -19.39 -5.77
C SER A 143 -1.73 -20.06 -4.51
N GLU A 144 -0.86 -20.57 -3.63
CA GLU A 144 -1.26 -21.13 -2.33
C GLU A 144 -2.01 -20.10 -1.49
N LEU A 145 -1.49 -18.87 -1.41
CA LEU A 145 -2.11 -17.74 -0.71
C LEU A 145 -3.49 -17.41 -1.29
N VAL A 146 -3.59 -17.19 -2.60
CA VAL A 146 -4.85 -16.82 -3.25
C VAL A 146 -5.89 -17.94 -3.13
N ASN A 147 -5.47 -19.20 -3.24
CA ASN A 147 -6.37 -20.34 -3.04
C ASN A 147 -6.88 -20.39 -1.60
N LEU A 148 -6.00 -20.23 -0.61
CA LEU A 148 -6.39 -20.18 0.80
C LEU A 148 -7.39 -19.05 1.06
N MET A 149 -7.15 -17.86 0.52
CA MET A 149 -8.08 -16.73 0.66
C MET A 149 -9.43 -17.01 -0.03
N LYS A 150 -9.43 -17.64 -1.20
CA LYS A 150 -10.66 -18.04 -1.91
C LYS A 150 -11.43 -19.18 -1.24
N THR A 151 -10.79 -19.99 -0.40
CA THR A 151 -11.48 -21.04 0.38
C THR A 151 -12.24 -20.48 1.59
N ALA A 152 -11.90 -19.28 2.06
CA ALA A 152 -12.70 -18.61 3.08
C ALA A 152 -14.06 -18.20 2.49
N VAL A 153 -15.13 -18.77 3.03
CA VAL A 153 -16.49 -18.61 2.50
C VAL A 153 -17.17 -17.38 3.11
N HIS A 154 -16.71 -16.94 4.28
CA HIS A 154 -17.27 -15.81 5.01
C HIS A 154 -16.17 -14.81 5.39
N GLU A 155 -16.50 -13.53 5.32
CA GLU A 155 -15.66 -12.43 5.78
C GLU A 155 -16.35 -11.77 6.98
N LEU A 156 -15.63 -11.61 8.10
CA LEU A 156 -16.14 -10.93 9.29
C LEU A 156 -15.16 -9.86 9.75
N HIS A 157 -15.68 -8.71 10.16
CA HIS A 157 -14.87 -7.64 10.74
C HIS A 157 -15.05 -7.55 12.26
N VAL A 158 -13.96 -7.62 13.02
CA VAL A 158 -13.91 -7.51 14.48
C VAL A 158 -13.05 -6.32 14.88
N GLN A 159 -13.56 -5.49 15.79
CA GLN A 159 -12.83 -4.33 16.29
C GLN A 159 -11.84 -4.71 17.42
N GLU A 160 -10.81 -3.89 17.61
CA GLU A 160 -9.98 -3.98 18.81
C GLU A 160 -10.79 -3.61 20.08
N PRO A 161 -10.50 -4.25 21.23
CA PRO A 161 -9.42 -5.21 21.49
C PRO A 161 -9.75 -6.67 21.10
N PHE A 162 -10.99 -6.95 20.67
CA PHE A 162 -11.47 -8.31 20.46
C PHE A 162 -10.77 -9.04 19.31
N PHE A 163 -10.27 -8.30 18.31
CA PHE A 163 -9.49 -8.89 17.22
C PHE A 163 -8.14 -9.43 17.71
N SER A 164 -7.39 -8.65 18.50
CA SER A 164 -6.16 -9.13 19.13
C SER A 164 -6.43 -10.32 20.05
N GLN A 165 -7.52 -10.27 20.83
CA GLN A 165 -7.91 -11.38 21.70
C GLN A 165 -8.29 -12.66 20.93
N LEU A 166 -8.89 -12.55 19.75
CA LEU A 166 -9.12 -13.70 18.84
C LEU A 166 -7.78 -14.28 18.39
N LYS A 167 -6.87 -13.43 17.92
CA LYS A 167 -5.54 -13.83 17.42
C LYS A 167 -4.71 -14.55 18.48
N ASP A 168 -4.80 -14.08 19.72
CA ASP A 168 -4.06 -14.60 20.87
C ASP A 168 -4.77 -15.80 21.54
N GLY A 169 -5.95 -16.21 21.03
CA GLY A 169 -6.70 -17.37 21.52
C GLY A 169 -7.46 -17.14 22.84
N GLN A 170 -7.55 -15.89 23.31
CA GLN A 170 -8.33 -15.53 24.50
C GLN A 170 -9.83 -15.54 24.20
N LYS A 171 -10.20 -15.00 23.03
CA LYS A 171 -11.57 -15.04 22.51
C LYS A 171 -11.70 -16.24 21.58
N THR A 172 -12.65 -17.12 21.86
CA THR A 172 -12.89 -18.34 21.08
C THR A 172 -14.32 -18.44 20.54
N ILE A 173 -15.18 -17.49 20.91
CA ILE A 173 -16.58 -17.43 20.49
C ILE A 173 -16.87 -16.04 19.95
N GLU A 174 -17.35 -15.96 18.71
CA GLU A 174 -17.78 -14.73 18.06
C GLU A 174 -19.30 -14.62 18.07
N GLY A 175 -19.82 -13.56 18.72
CA GLY A 175 -21.25 -13.29 18.80
C GLY A 175 -21.73 -12.40 17.66
N ARG A 176 -22.78 -12.82 16.93
CA ARG A 176 -23.39 -12.01 15.86
C ARG A 176 -24.89 -12.10 15.89
N CYS A 177 -25.60 -11.03 15.54
CA CYS A 177 -27.03 -11.12 15.27
C CYS A 177 -27.25 -12.02 14.05
N ALA A 178 -28.24 -12.92 14.09
CA ALA A 178 -28.42 -13.96 13.07
C ALA A 178 -29.08 -13.44 11.78
N VAL A 179 -28.42 -12.51 11.09
CA VAL A 179 -28.95 -11.80 9.92
C VAL A 179 -28.21 -12.17 8.63
N GLY A 180 -28.91 -12.08 7.49
CA GLY A 180 -28.31 -12.26 6.17
C GLY A 180 -27.50 -13.56 6.04
N ASP A 181 -26.31 -13.46 5.45
CA ASP A 181 -25.42 -14.60 5.20
C ASP A 181 -24.78 -15.18 6.47
N TYR A 182 -24.86 -14.51 7.63
CA TYR A 182 -24.38 -15.12 8.88
C TYR A 182 -25.16 -16.41 9.21
N ASN A 183 -26.41 -16.52 8.74
CA ASN A 183 -27.20 -17.74 8.87
C ASN A 183 -26.66 -18.93 8.08
N ARG A 184 -25.75 -18.70 7.13
CA ARG A 184 -25.11 -19.75 6.32
C ARG A 184 -23.83 -20.29 6.95
N ILE A 185 -23.33 -19.63 8.01
CA ILE A 185 -22.15 -20.08 8.74
C ILE A 185 -22.50 -21.39 9.46
N ALA A 186 -21.69 -22.42 9.27
CA ALA A 186 -21.87 -23.73 9.87
C ALA A 186 -20.53 -24.29 10.36
N SER A 187 -20.58 -25.37 11.15
CA SER A 187 -19.38 -26.12 11.52
C SER A 187 -18.62 -26.56 10.26
N GLY A 188 -17.29 -26.42 10.29
CA GLY A 188 -16.38 -26.63 9.15
C GLY A 188 -16.26 -25.45 8.18
N SER A 189 -17.04 -24.37 8.35
CA SER A 189 -16.87 -23.15 7.56
C SER A 189 -15.55 -22.45 7.89
N LEU A 190 -14.89 -21.88 6.88
CA LEU A 190 -13.74 -21.00 7.05
C LEU A 190 -14.17 -19.53 7.03
N ILE A 191 -13.76 -18.78 8.05
CA ILE A 191 -14.01 -17.34 8.20
C ILE A 191 -12.70 -16.57 8.09
N LEU A 192 -12.67 -15.57 7.21
CA LEU A 192 -11.61 -14.59 7.11
C LEU A 192 -11.95 -13.36 7.97
N PHE A 193 -11.25 -13.22 9.10
CA PHE A 193 -11.39 -12.08 10.00
C PHE A 193 -10.49 -10.93 9.56
N ASN A 194 -11.06 -9.72 9.49
CA ASN A 194 -10.39 -8.48 9.13
C ASN A 194 -9.53 -8.60 7.86
N LYS A 195 -9.99 -9.43 6.91
CA LYS A 195 -9.29 -9.72 5.65
C LYS A 195 -7.87 -10.28 5.78
N CYS A 196 -7.43 -10.71 6.96
CA CYS A 196 -6.02 -11.09 7.19
C CYS A 196 -5.78 -12.40 7.96
N VAL A 197 -6.75 -12.88 8.76
CA VAL A 197 -6.58 -14.09 9.59
C VAL A 197 -7.74 -15.05 9.37
N ILE A 198 -7.44 -16.35 9.16
CA ILE A 198 -8.46 -17.37 8.90
C ILE A 198 -8.69 -18.24 10.15
N PHE A 199 -9.96 -18.47 10.44
CA PHE A 199 -10.40 -19.38 11.49
C PHE A 199 -11.39 -20.40 10.92
N GLU A 200 -11.39 -21.59 11.49
CA GLU A 200 -12.39 -22.63 11.22
C GLU A 200 -13.48 -22.58 12.29
N VAL A 201 -14.72 -22.66 11.85
CA VAL A 201 -15.89 -22.72 12.71
C VAL A 201 -16.02 -24.14 13.27
N GLN A 202 -15.90 -24.26 14.57
CA GLN A 202 -16.03 -25.53 15.28
C GLN A 202 -17.51 -25.89 15.49
N ASP A 203 -18.31 -24.90 15.88
CA ASP A 203 -19.74 -25.05 16.16
C ASP A 203 -20.47 -23.71 16.04
N VAL A 204 -21.79 -23.74 15.84
CA VAL A 204 -22.65 -22.54 15.80
C VAL A 204 -23.91 -22.77 16.62
N GLN A 205 -24.08 -21.99 17.69
CA GLN A 205 -25.25 -22.08 18.56
C GLN A 205 -26.16 -20.87 18.41
N ARG A 206 -27.48 -21.12 18.43
CA ARG A 206 -28.51 -20.07 18.33
C ARG A 206 -29.07 -19.74 19.70
N HIS A 207 -29.18 -18.45 19.97
CA HIS A 207 -29.72 -17.90 21.21
C HIS A 207 -30.82 -16.88 20.92
N ALA A 208 -31.74 -16.72 21.87
CA ALA A 208 -32.85 -15.77 21.74
C ALA A 208 -32.38 -14.30 21.84
N SER A 209 -31.31 -14.05 22.58
CA SER A 209 -30.78 -12.71 22.86
C SER A 209 -29.29 -12.73 23.17
N PHE A 210 -28.59 -11.59 23.10
CA PHE A 210 -27.20 -11.46 23.52
C PHE A 210 -27.06 -11.72 25.03
N SER A 211 -28.03 -11.25 25.83
CA SER A 211 -28.06 -11.54 27.27
C SER A 211 -28.15 -13.05 27.54
N ASN A 212 -29.02 -13.77 26.81
CA ASN A 212 -29.11 -15.23 26.92
C ASN A 212 -27.82 -15.91 26.46
N MET A 213 -27.27 -15.49 25.32
CA MET A 213 -26.00 -16.01 24.81
C MET A 213 -24.90 -15.84 25.84
N LEU A 214 -24.68 -14.63 26.38
CA LEU A 214 -23.62 -14.35 27.36
C LEU A 214 -23.83 -15.03 28.72
N GLY A 215 -25.07 -15.43 29.04
CA GLY A 215 -25.37 -16.17 30.27
C GLY A 215 -25.20 -17.68 30.13
N VAL A 216 -25.41 -18.24 28.93
CA VAL A 216 -25.21 -19.67 28.63
C VAL A 216 -23.75 -19.92 28.24
N GLU A 217 -23.23 -19.08 27.36
CA GLU A 217 -21.85 -19.07 26.92
C GLU A 217 -20.93 -18.46 27.96
N SER A 218 -19.66 -18.83 27.92
CA SER A 218 -18.67 -18.20 28.79
C SER A 218 -18.42 -16.76 28.35
N LEU A 219 -18.89 -15.77 29.14
CA LEU A 219 -18.64 -14.34 28.91
C LEU A 219 -17.16 -14.06 28.61
N ALA A 220 -16.25 -14.68 29.37
CA ALA A 220 -14.81 -14.53 29.17
C ALA A 220 -14.29 -15.06 27.82
N LYS A 221 -14.97 -16.04 27.20
CA LYS A 221 -14.62 -16.56 25.86
C LYS A 221 -15.25 -15.75 24.72
N VAL A 222 -16.34 -15.03 24.99
CA VAL A 222 -17.03 -14.18 24.02
C VAL A 222 -16.47 -12.75 24.03
N LEU A 223 -16.30 -12.16 25.22
CA LEU A 223 -15.82 -10.80 25.45
C LEU A 223 -14.77 -10.82 26.59
N PRO A 224 -13.53 -11.29 26.34
CA PRO A 224 -12.49 -11.29 27.35
C PRO A 224 -12.24 -9.90 27.96
N GLY A 225 -12.17 -9.83 29.29
CA GLY A 225 -11.98 -8.59 30.04
C GLY A 225 -13.27 -7.87 30.43
N VAL A 226 -14.43 -8.32 29.96
CA VAL A 226 -15.74 -7.80 30.40
C VAL A 226 -16.21 -8.57 31.62
N GLU A 227 -16.63 -7.85 32.67
CA GLU A 227 -16.96 -8.47 33.96
C GLU A 227 -18.44 -8.84 34.10
N THR A 228 -19.34 -8.15 33.38
CA THR A 228 -20.80 -8.32 33.55
C THR A 228 -21.52 -8.56 32.22
N ILE A 229 -22.65 -9.28 32.28
CA ILE A 229 -23.49 -9.54 31.11
C ILE A 229 -24.09 -8.24 30.59
N GLU A 230 -24.48 -7.35 31.49
CA GLU A 230 -25.07 -6.05 31.16
C GLU A 230 -24.11 -5.21 30.33
N GLU A 231 -22.85 -5.11 30.76
CA GLU A 231 -21.79 -4.44 29.99
C GLU A 231 -21.55 -5.11 28.64
N GLY A 232 -21.52 -6.45 28.61
CA GLY A 232 -21.38 -7.22 27.38
C GLY A 232 -22.50 -6.95 26.37
N VAL A 233 -23.75 -6.85 26.83
CA VAL A 233 -24.90 -6.47 25.99
C VAL A 233 -24.74 -5.04 25.47
N GLN A 234 -24.27 -4.10 26.30
CA GLN A 234 -24.04 -2.72 25.86
C GLN A 234 -22.98 -2.61 24.75
N ILE A 235 -21.99 -3.51 24.72
CA ILE A 235 -21.04 -3.59 23.61
C ILE A 235 -21.75 -3.96 22.31
N TYR A 236 -22.60 -5.00 22.32
CA TYR A 236 -23.38 -5.39 21.15
C TYR A 236 -24.39 -4.34 20.69
N ARG A 237 -24.95 -3.55 21.63
CA ARG A 237 -25.89 -2.45 21.33
C ARG A 237 -25.29 -1.33 20.47
N ARG A 238 -23.96 -1.22 20.43
CA ARG A 238 -23.27 -0.29 19.52
C ARG A 238 -23.41 -0.70 18.05
N PHE A 239 -23.75 -1.96 17.78
CA PHE A 239 -23.83 -2.53 16.43
C PHE A 239 -25.24 -3.00 16.07
N TYR A 240 -26.02 -3.48 17.04
CA TYR A 240 -27.32 -4.11 16.80
C TYR A 240 -28.41 -3.50 17.68
N THR A 241 -29.52 -3.09 17.07
CA THR A 241 -30.70 -2.65 17.80
C THR A 241 -31.43 -3.83 18.44
N GLU A 242 -32.20 -3.56 19.49
CA GLU A 242 -32.99 -4.59 20.19
C GLU A 242 -34.03 -5.23 19.29
N GLU A 243 -34.62 -4.46 18.37
CA GLU A 243 -35.60 -4.98 17.42
C GLU A 243 -34.97 -5.97 16.46
N LYS A 244 -33.76 -5.67 15.96
CA LYS A 244 -33.03 -6.57 15.05
C LYS A 244 -32.63 -7.85 15.77
N GLU A 245 -32.15 -7.76 17.00
CA GLU A 245 -31.86 -8.92 17.83
C GLU A 245 -33.12 -9.76 18.09
N ARG A 246 -34.20 -9.15 18.56
CA ARG A 246 -35.45 -9.88 18.88
C ARG A 246 -36.05 -10.58 17.66
N SER A 247 -35.90 -9.98 16.48
CA SER A 247 -36.49 -10.51 15.25
C SER A 247 -35.70 -11.68 14.66
N ASN A 248 -34.40 -11.76 14.91
CA ASN A 248 -33.50 -12.72 14.26
C ASN A 248 -32.85 -13.71 15.24
N GLY A 249 -32.74 -13.35 16.51
CA GLY A 249 -31.89 -14.01 17.49
C GLY A 249 -30.40 -13.70 17.28
N VAL A 250 -29.57 -14.49 17.95
CA VAL A 250 -28.12 -14.33 18.01
C VAL A 250 -27.43 -15.68 17.73
N LEU A 251 -26.27 -15.62 17.10
CA LEU A 251 -25.35 -16.72 16.87
C LEU A 251 -24.14 -16.60 17.79
N ALA A 252 -23.80 -17.67 18.49
CA ALA A 252 -22.49 -17.91 19.09
C ALA A 252 -21.69 -18.80 18.14
N ILE A 253 -20.66 -18.23 17.50
CA ILE A 253 -19.83 -18.90 16.50
C ILE A 253 -18.53 -19.31 17.16
N TYR A 254 -18.35 -20.60 17.42
CA TYR A 254 -17.14 -21.13 18.02
C TYR A 254 -16.06 -21.23 16.95
N VAL A 255 -14.89 -20.65 17.21
CA VAL A 255 -13.82 -20.56 16.21
C VAL A 255 -12.50 -21.06 16.78
N SER A 256 -11.72 -21.70 15.92
CA SER A 256 -10.32 -22.06 16.19
C SER A 256 -9.43 -21.60 15.05
N LYS A 257 -8.19 -21.21 15.39
CA LYS A 257 -7.22 -20.74 14.42
C LYS A 257 -6.78 -21.91 13.52
N VAL A 258 -6.69 -21.66 12.22
CA VAL A 258 -6.13 -22.63 11.25
C VAL A 258 -4.61 -22.57 11.30
N ASP A 259 -3.93 -23.71 11.13
CA ASP A 259 -2.46 -23.79 11.19
C ASP A 259 -1.78 -22.92 10.12
N VAL A 260 -2.26 -22.98 8.88
CA VAL A 260 -1.73 -22.19 7.76
C VAL A 260 -2.48 -20.88 7.66
N GLN A 261 -1.80 -19.78 7.92
CA GLN A 261 -2.37 -18.43 7.87
C GLN A 261 -1.94 -17.66 6.63
N PRO A 262 -2.83 -16.83 6.03
CA PRO A 262 -2.48 -16.02 4.87
C PRO A 262 -1.26 -15.11 5.09
N TYR A 263 -1.15 -14.50 6.27
CA TYR A 263 -0.04 -13.59 6.58
C TYR A 263 1.31 -14.31 6.67
N ILE A 264 1.33 -15.60 7.01
CA ILE A 264 2.56 -16.42 6.99
C ILE A 264 2.99 -16.74 5.56
N LEU A 265 2.02 -17.07 4.69
CA LEU A 265 2.30 -17.28 3.26
C LEU A 265 2.81 -16.00 2.59
N LEU A 266 2.18 -14.87 2.90
CA LEU A 266 2.63 -13.56 2.40
C LEU A 266 4.01 -13.19 2.97
N ALA A 267 4.26 -13.42 4.26
CA ALA A 267 5.56 -13.19 4.87
C ALA A 267 6.67 -14.02 4.20
N THR A 268 6.39 -15.29 3.89
CA THR A 268 7.28 -16.17 3.15
C THR A 268 7.56 -15.64 1.75
N LEU A 269 6.53 -15.13 1.06
CA LEU A 269 6.65 -14.54 -0.25
C LEU A 269 7.54 -13.28 -0.22
N LEU A 270 7.28 -12.35 0.71
CA LEU A 270 8.07 -11.12 0.87
C LEU A 270 9.54 -11.42 1.21
N SER A 271 9.78 -12.39 2.09
CA SER A 271 11.12 -12.85 2.45
C SER A 271 11.86 -13.44 1.23
N GLY A 272 11.17 -14.24 0.43
CA GLY A 272 11.71 -14.80 -0.82
C GLY A 272 11.98 -13.77 -1.92
N LEU A 273 11.18 -12.70 -1.98
CA LEU A 273 11.43 -11.57 -2.89
C LEU A 273 12.64 -10.74 -2.45
N SER A 274 12.92 -10.69 -1.15
CA SER A 274 13.91 -9.79 -0.55
C SER A 274 13.66 -8.32 -0.91
N TYR A 275 14.61 -7.44 -0.62
CA TYR A 275 14.49 -6.03 -1.00
C TYR A 275 14.35 -5.84 -2.51
N GLU A 276 15.14 -6.56 -3.30
CA GLU A 276 15.23 -6.32 -4.74
C GLU A 276 13.93 -6.67 -5.46
N GLY A 277 13.29 -7.79 -5.09
CA GLY A 277 12.01 -8.20 -5.66
C GLY A 277 10.88 -7.26 -5.24
N VAL A 278 10.86 -6.80 -3.98
CA VAL A 278 9.87 -5.80 -3.53
C VAL A 278 10.04 -4.49 -4.29
N GLN A 279 11.27 -3.99 -4.44
CA GLN A 279 11.57 -2.81 -5.25
C GLN A 279 11.17 -2.99 -6.71
N GLY A 280 11.43 -4.17 -7.29
CA GLY A 280 11.03 -4.51 -8.67
C GLY A 280 9.52 -4.44 -8.89
N LEU A 281 8.73 -4.94 -7.94
CA LEU A 281 7.27 -4.82 -7.95
C LEU A 281 6.76 -3.39 -7.76
N LEU A 282 7.57 -2.51 -7.16
CA LEU A 282 7.31 -1.07 -7.09
C LEU A 282 7.78 -0.31 -8.34
N GLY A 283 8.29 -1.02 -9.36
CA GLY A 283 8.75 -0.44 -10.63
C GLY A 283 10.21 -0.02 -10.65
N LEU A 284 10.97 -0.24 -9.57
CA LEU A 284 12.39 0.13 -9.53
C LEU A 284 13.22 -0.78 -10.41
N THR A 285 14.21 -0.18 -11.05
CA THR A 285 15.20 -0.88 -11.85
C THR A 285 16.44 -1.16 -11.02
N HIS A 286 17.05 -2.32 -11.26
CA HIS A 286 18.30 -2.72 -10.61
C HIS A 286 19.45 -2.62 -11.59
N THR A 287 20.39 -1.73 -11.27
CA THR A 287 21.62 -1.52 -12.03
C THR A 287 22.80 -1.53 -11.08
N THR A 288 24.02 -1.53 -11.61
CA THR A 288 25.21 -1.31 -10.80
C THR A 288 25.08 0.01 -10.03
N GLY A 289 25.24 -0.04 -8.71
CA GLY A 289 25.09 1.12 -7.83
C GLY A 289 23.68 1.34 -7.26
N THR A 290 22.69 0.51 -7.58
CA THR A 290 21.37 0.54 -6.92
C THR A 290 21.51 0.32 -5.42
N VAL A 291 20.75 1.09 -4.64
CA VAL A 291 20.68 0.99 -3.18
C VAL A 291 19.57 0.01 -2.80
N LEU A 292 19.95 -1.10 -2.15
CA LEU A 292 19.06 -2.24 -1.90
C LEU A 292 17.85 -1.90 -1.02
N ASP A 293 17.99 -1.07 0.00
CA ASP A 293 16.91 -0.78 0.95
C ASP A 293 16.19 0.56 0.67
N ALA A 294 16.41 1.14 -0.51
CA ALA A 294 15.83 2.42 -0.87
C ALA A 294 14.41 2.28 -1.46
N LEU A 295 13.58 3.27 -1.20
CA LEU A 295 12.24 3.39 -1.78
C LEU A 295 12.14 4.71 -2.55
N PRO A 296 11.29 4.80 -3.57
CA PRO A 296 11.10 6.04 -4.32
C PRO A 296 10.52 7.11 -3.40
N PRO A 297 10.98 8.37 -3.41
CA PRO A 297 10.41 9.41 -2.56
C PRO A 297 8.93 9.70 -2.88
N PRO A 298 8.14 10.24 -1.92
CA PRO A 298 6.77 10.66 -2.19
C PRO A 298 6.70 11.67 -3.33
N ARG A 299 5.72 11.53 -4.22
CA ARG A 299 5.52 12.43 -5.37
C ARG A 299 5.41 13.88 -4.92
N SER A 300 4.74 14.14 -3.80
CA SER A 300 4.64 15.49 -3.24
C SER A 300 6.00 16.11 -2.89
N THR A 301 6.93 15.31 -2.37
CA THR A 301 8.27 15.75 -1.98
C THR A 301 9.08 16.12 -3.22
N LEU A 302 9.00 15.29 -4.26
CA LEU A 302 9.63 15.55 -5.56
C LEU A 302 9.11 16.83 -6.22
N LEU A 303 7.78 17.03 -6.20
CA LEU A 303 7.14 18.22 -6.76
C LEU A 303 7.42 19.48 -5.92
N SER A 304 7.47 19.35 -4.59
CA SER A 304 7.77 20.46 -3.68
C SER A 304 9.18 21.01 -3.91
N SER A 305 10.19 20.13 -3.94
CA SER A 305 11.58 20.54 -4.17
C SER A 305 11.79 21.12 -5.58
N PHE A 306 11.07 20.60 -6.58
CA PHE A 306 11.05 21.12 -7.95
C PHE A 306 10.47 22.55 -8.03
N MET A 307 9.49 22.86 -7.18
CA MET A 307 8.80 24.15 -7.14
C MET A 307 9.44 25.19 -6.21
N LEU A 308 10.55 24.87 -5.54
CA LEU A 308 11.26 25.86 -4.74
C LEU A 308 11.78 27.03 -5.60
N PRO A 309 11.64 28.28 -5.15
CA PRO A 309 12.19 29.45 -5.86
C PRO A 309 13.70 29.40 -5.98
N CYS A 310 14.26 29.70 -7.16
CA CYS A 310 15.71 29.74 -7.37
C CYS A 310 16.42 30.83 -6.55
N LYS A 311 15.74 31.95 -6.35
CA LYS A 311 16.27 33.16 -5.72
C LYS A 311 15.25 33.72 -4.74
N PRO A 312 15.03 33.05 -3.60
CA PRO A 312 13.96 33.43 -2.65
C PRO A 312 14.12 34.86 -2.10
N ASN A 313 15.35 35.38 -2.11
CA ASN A 313 15.68 36.71 -1.60
C ASN A 313 15.56 37.83 -2.65
N VAL A 314 15.13 37.53 -3.89
CA VAL A 314 14.99 38.52 -4.95
C VAL A 314 13.51 38.80 -5.18
N GLU A 315 13.08 40.00 -4.81
CA GLU A 315 11.70 40.45 -4.96
C GLU A 315 11.26 40.42 -6.43
N GLY A 316 10.08 39.85 -6.69
CA GLY A 316 9.54 39.68 -8.04
C GLY A 316 10.07 38.49 -8.85
N CYS A 317 11.10 37.78 -8.38
CA CYS A 317 11.58 36.54 -9.03
C CYS A 317 10.84 35.33 -8.47
N THR A 318 9.95 34.74 -9.26
CA THR A 318 9.17 33.55 -8.87
C THR A 318 9.59 32.30 -9.62
N LEU A 319 10.60 32.39 -10.48
CA LEU A 319 11.15 31.26 -11.22
C LEU A 319 11.62 30.13 -10.29
N THR A 320 11.09 28.94 -10.50
CA THR A 320 11.41 27.76 -9.69
C THR A 320 12.68 27.06 -10.18
N HIS A 321 13.26 26.19 -9.33
CA HIS A 321 14.37 25.32 -9.72
C HIS A 321 14.04 24.51 -10.97
N GLY A 322 12.82 23.96 -11.05
CA GLY A 322 12.32 23.24 -12.20
C GLY A 322 12.32 24.07 -13.49
N ALA A 323 11.73 25.27 -13.45
CA ALA A 323 11.68 26.14 -14.63
C ALA A 323 13.06 26.62 -15.06
N ARG A 324 13.94 26.93 -14.11
CA ARG A 324 15.33 27.30 -14.40
C ARG A 324 16.10 26.14 -15.02
N ALA A 325 15.89 24.91 -14.56
CA ALA A 325 16.49 23.74 -15.20
C ALA A 325 15.96 23.58 -16.62
N LEU A 326 14.65 23.69 -16.83
CA LEU A 326 14.04 23.60 -18.15
C LEU A 326 14.60 24.65 -19.13
N GLU A 327 14.85 25.90 -18.67
CA GLU A 327 15.53 26.95 -19.46
C GLU A 327 16.90 26.52 -20.00
N LYS A 328 17.66 25.74 -19.23
CA LYS A 328 18.97 25.24 -19.69
C LYS A 328 18.83 24.18 -20.77
N HIS A 329 17.79 23.36 -20.70
CA HIS A 329 17.56 22.22 -21.61
C HIS A 329 16.83 22.61 -22.89
N ALA A 330 15.82 23.48 -22.82
CA ALA A 330 15.06 23.92 -23.99
C ALA A 330 15.94 24.63 -25.05
N ASN A 331 17.02 25.28 -24.63
CA ASN A 331 17.99 25.91 -25.53
C ASN A 331 18.98 24.92 -26.17
N ARG A 332 19.03 23.67 -25.69
CA ARG A 332 20.01 22.64 -26.09
C ARG A 332 19.38 21.43 -26.79
N SER A 333 18.05 21.41 -26.92
CA SER A 333 17.28 20.30 -27.47
C SER A 333 16.68 20.67 -28.82
N SER A 334 17.16 20.01 -29.88
CA SER A 334 16.63 20.13 -31.25
C SER A 334 15.24 19.50 -31.40
N SER A 335 14.91 18.51 -30.56
CA SER A 335 13.69 17.71 -30.62
C SER A 335 12.44 18.41 -30.08
N LYS A 336 12.60 19.57 -29.42
CA LYS A 336 11.53 20.33 -28.74
C LYS A 336 10.79 19.54 -27.65
N PHE A 337 11.35 18.43 -27.16
CA PHE A 337 10.75 17.62 -26.08
C PHE A 337 10.38 18.46 -24.85
N TRP A 338 11.29 19.37 -24.46
CA TRP A 338 11.14 20.27 -23.31
C TRP A 338 10.17 21.43 -23.54
N GLY A 339 9.55 21.52 -24.72
CA GLY A 339 8.66 22.61 -25.11
C GLY A 339 9.41 23.90 -25.47
N THR A 340 8.65 24.98 -25.69
CA THR A 340 9.19 26.29 -26.02
C THR A 340 8.92 27.27 -24.88
N LEU A 341 9.99 27.73 -24.23
CA LEU A 341 9.87 28.68 -23.12
C LEU A 341 9.56 30.08 -23.64
N LYS A 342 8.36 30.56 -23.30
CA LYS A 342 7.86 31.91 -23.60
C LYS A 342 7.06 32.41 -22.41
N GLY A 343 6.89 33.73 -22.33
CA GLY A 343 6.09 34.36 -21.28
C GLY A 343 6.90 34.66 -20.01
N ASN A 344 6.17 34.94 -18.94
CA ASN A 344 6.72 35.33 -17.64
C ASN A 344 7.11 34.10 -16.79
N ASP A 345 7.62 34.32 -15.57
CA ASP A 345 8.01 33.25 -14.66
C ASP A 345 6.87 32.25 -14.36
N SER A 346 5.62 32.73 -14.26
CA SER A 346 4.44 31.87 -14.07
C SER A 346 4.22 30.92 -15.24
N ASP A 347 4.31 31.44 -16.47
CA ASP A 347 4.15 30.64 -17.69
C ASP A 347 5.24 29.55 -17.79
N LYS A 348 6.48 29.90 -17.46
CA LYS A 348 7.62 28.97 -17.45
C LYS A 348 7.49 27.91 -16.36
N ASN A 349 7.08 28.32 -15.16
CA ASN A 349 6.83 27.41 -14.04
C ASN A 349 5.71 26.42 -14.37
N LYS A 350 4.65 26.88 -15.04
CA LYS A 350 3.56 26.01 -15.50
C LYS A 350 4.05 24.98 -16.51
N LEU A 351 4.80 25.40 -17.53
CA LEU A 351 5.37 24.47 -18.51
C LEU A 351 6.27 23.43 -17.84
N ALA A 352 7.16 23.88 -16.94
CA ALA A 352 8.05 22.99 -16.21
C ALA A 352 7.29 21.98 -15.36
N MET A 353 6.21 22.41 -14.74
CA MET A 353 5.32 21.55 -13.96
C MET A 353 4.58 20.53 -14.85
N ASP A 354 4.13 20.93 -16.04
CA ASP A 354 3.49 20.01 -16.99
C ASP A 354 4.48 18.93 -17.47
N VAL A 355 5.73 19.34 -17.77
CA VAL A 355 6.82 18.42 -18.16
C VAL A 355 7.13 17.42 -17.04
N ILE A 356 7.33 17.88 -15.80
CA ILE A 356 7.71 16.96 -14.71
C ILE A 356 6.57 15.99 -14.36
N ARG A 357 5.30 16.43 -14.44
CA ARG A 357 4.14 15.55 -14.24
C ARG A 357 4.07 14.47 -15.31
N HIS A 358 4.32 14.82 -16.56
CA HIS A 358 4.41 13.85 -17.65
C HIS A 358 5.52 12.82 -17.39
N LEU A 359 6.74 13.28 -17.05
CA LEU A 359 7.84 12.38 -16.70
C LEU A 359 7.50 11.46 -15.54
N MET A 360 6.85 11.96 -14.48
CA MET A 360 6.49 11.16 -13.30
C MET A 360 5.36 10.16 -13.58
N ALA A 361 4.42 10.49 -14.47
CA ALA A 361 3.32 9.61 -14.85
C ALA A 361 3.76 8.51 -15.82
N ASP A 362 4.65 8.85 -16.77
CA ASP A 362 4.99 7.99 -17.90
C ASP A 362 6.40 7.38 -17.82
N CYS A 363 7.15 7.62 -16.73
CA CYS A 363 8.46 6.98 -16.57
C CYS A 363 8.31 5.46 -16.50
N GLY A 364 9.07 4.79 -17.36
CA GLY A 364 9.20 3.33 -17.35
C GLY A 364 10.53 2.83 -16.78
N TRP A 365 11.38 3.76 -16.37
CA TRP A 365 12.60 3.49 -15.65
C TRP A 365 12.65 4.43 -14.45
N LEU A 366 12.78 3.87 -13.25
CA LEU A 366 13.10 4.62 -12.05
C LEU A 366 14.09 3.83 -11.19
N ASN A 367 14.97 4.52 -10.47
CA ASN A 367 15.97 3.88 -9.61
C ASN A 367 16.44 4.82 -8.50
N VAL A 368 16.91 4.24 -7.39
CA VAL A 368 17.71 4.93 -6.38
C VAL A 368 19.12 4.34 -6.43
N HIS A 369 20.06 5.11 -6.97
CA HIS A 369 21.40 4.60 -7.27
C HIS A 369 22.50 5.64 -7.08
N ILE A 370 23.75 5.18 -7.03
CA ILE A 370 24.92 6.04 -6.90
C ILE A 370 25.33 6.59 -8.28
N VAL A 371 25.37 7.91 -8.40
CA VAL A 371 25.84 8.63 -9.59
C VAL A 371 26.91 9.64 -9.19
N PRO A 372 28.19 9.44 -9.59
CA PRO A 372 29.22 10.46 -9.42
C PRO A 372 28.94 11.72 -10.27
N PRO A 373 29.23 12.94 -9.76
CA PRO A 373 29.73 13.27 -8.42
C PRO A 373 28.62 13.43 -7.35
N HIS A 374 27.36 13.21 -7.70
CA HIS A 374 26.19 13.52 -6.87
C HIS A 374 25.94 12.56 -5.69
N GLY A 375 26.58 11.38 -5.67
CA GLY A 375 26.32 10.36 -4.65
C GLY A 375 25.01 9.62 -4.92
N VAL A 376 24.22 9.32 -3.89
CA VAL A 376 22.95 8.58 -4.05
C VAL A 376 21.84 9.53 -4.52
N VAL A 377 21.20 9.19 -5.62
CA VAL A 377 20.15 9.99 -6.25
C VAL A 377 18.92 9.14 -6.56
N PHE A 378 17.75 9.78 -6.58
CA PHE A 378 16.55 9.21 -7.19
C PHE A 378 16.43 9.73 -8.62
N GLU A 379 16.24 8.83 -9.57
CA GLU A 379 16.21 9.17 -11.00
C GLU A 379 15.05 8.47 -11.69
N ILE A 380 14.40 9.19 -12.61
CA ILE A 380 13.32 8.68 -13.46
C ILE A 380 13.63 8.98 -14.93
N ARG A 381 13.22 8.08 -15.81
CA ARG A 381 13.30 8.27 -17.26
C ARG A 381 12.09 7.71 -17.99
N VAL A 382 11.67 8.42 -19.03
CA VAL A 382 10.70 7.93 -20.02
C VAL A 382 11.41 7.11 -21.10
N ALA A 383 10.64 6.41 -21.94
CA ALA A 383 11.16 5.51 -22.97
C ALA A 383 12.18 6.19 -23.92
N ASP A 384 11.96 7.46 -24.25
CA ASP A 384 12.83 8.24 -25.12
C ASP A 384 14.17 8.64 -24.46
N GLY A 385 14.37 8.31 -23.19
CA GLY A 385 15.60 8.56 -22.44
C GLY A 385 15.65 9.89 -21.69
N TYR A 386 14.71 10.80 -21.95
CA TYR A 386 14.53 12.00 -21.15
C TYR A 386 14.16 11.66 -19.71
N GLY A 387 14.56 12.50 -18.76
CA GLY A 387 14.35 12.20 -17.35
C GLY A 387 14.58 13.35 -16.39
N ALA A 388 14.53 13.03 -15.11
CA ALA A 388 14.72 13.96 -14.02
C ALA A 388 15.41 13.27 -12.84
N ARG A 389 16.13 14.05 -12.04
CA ARG A 389 16.92 13.56 -10.91
C ARG A 389 16.75 14.42 -9.67
N TRP A 390 16.72 13.77 -8.52
CA TRP A 390 16.69 14.36 -7.19
C TRP A 390 17.72 13.73 -6.26
N SER A 391 17.95 14.35 -5.09
CA SER A 391 18.57 13.68 -3.94
C SER A 391 17.84 12.38 -3.59
N LYS A 392 18.50 11.47 -2.85
CA LYS A 392 17.95 10.17 -2.40
C LYS A 392 16.54 10.29 -1.79
N ASP A 393 16.31 11.32 -1.00
CA ASP A 393 15.07 11.58 -0.26
C ASP A 393 14.08 12.49 -1.02
N GLY A 394 14.42 12.94 -2.23
CA GLY A 394 13.59 13.82 -3.04
C GLY A 394 13.58 15.29 -2.62
N SER A 395 14.28 15.66 -1.55
CA SER A 395 14.25 17.01 -0.96
C SER A 395 14.95 18.07 -1.82
N GLU A 396 15.84 17.66 -2.72
CA GLU A 396 16.55 18.54 -3.64
C GLU A 396 16.38 18.08 -5.09
N PHE A 397 15.88 18.98 -5.95
CA PHE A 397 15.87 18.74 -7.39
C PHE A 397 17.25 19.03 -7.99
N ILE A 398 17.85 18.03 -8.63
CA ILE A 398 19.21 18.13 -9.18
C ILE A 398 19.16 18.65 -10.63
N GLY A 399 18.22 18.13 -11.44
CA GLY A 399 18.06 18.60 -12.82
C GLY A 399 17.35 17.62 -13.75
N PHE A 400 17.09 18.09 -14.97
CA PHE A 400 16.62 17.26 -16.06
C PHE A 400 17.76 16.48 -16.71
N LEU A 401 17.38 15.42 -17.41
CA LEU A 401 18.29 14.48 -18.04
C LEU A 401 17.92 14.34 -19.51
N GLU A 402 18.93 14.41 -20.36
CA GLU A 402 18.80 14.12 -21.78
C GLU A 402 18.93 12.60 -22.03
N PRO A 403 18.51 12.11 -23.23
CA PRO A 403 18.74 10.74 -23.65
C PRO A 403 20.23 10.40 -23.66
N TYR A 404 20.56 9.13 -23.42
CA TYR A 404 21.96 8.68 -23.50
C TYR A 404 22.48 8.83 -24.94
N VAL A 405 23.64 9.47 -25.07
CA VAL A 405 24.40 9.52 -26.32
C VAL A 405 25.82 9.05 -26.02
N GLU A 406 26.32 8.15 -26.85
CA GLU A 406 27.74 7.78 -26.83
C GLU A 406 28.57 9.06 -27.02
N ASP A 407 29.52 9.31 -26.11
CA ASP A 407 30.32 10.55 -26.01
C ASP A 407 29.52 11.86 -25.83
N GLY A 408 28.30 11.81 -25.26
CA GLY A 408 27.47 13.00 -25.02
C GLY A 408 28.17 14.09 -24.19
N HIS A 409 29.00 13.70 -23.21
CA HIS A 409 29.84 14.62 -22.44
C HIS A 409 30.79 15.44 -23.34
N SER A 410 31.40 14.79 -24.34
CA SER A 410 32.33 15.42 -25.29
C SER A 410 31.63 16.36 -26.28
N LYS A 411 30.31 16.23 -26.45
CA LYS A 411 29.46 17.07 -27.30
C LYS A 411 28.64 18.10 -26.51
N GLY A 412 28.90 18.24 -25.21
CA GLY A 412 28.19 19.18 -24.33
C GLY A 412 26.71 18.84 -24.14
N TRP A 413 26.30 17.59 -24.39
CA TRP A 413 24.91 17.14 -24.38
C TRP A 413 24.00 18.01 -25.26
N MET A 414 24.51 18.47 -26.40
CA MET A 414 23.67 19.08 -27.44
C MET A 414 22.96 17.95 -28.20
N HIS A 415 21.64 18.04 -28.24
CA HIS A 415 20.76 17.14 -28.99
C HIS A 415 20.12 17.88 -30.15
#